data_AF-A0A1M7H1G5-F1
#
_entry.id   AF-A0A1M7H1G5-F1
#
_cell.length_a   1.000
_cell.length_b   1.000
_cell.length_c   1.000
_cell.angle_alpha   90.00
_cell.angle_beta   90.00
_cell.angle_gamma   90.00
#
_symmetry.space_group_name_H-M   'P 1'
#
loop_
_entity.id
_entity.type
_entity.pdbx_description
1 polymer ?
#
loop_
_entity_poly.entity_id
_entity_poly.type
_entity_poly.pdbx_seq_one_letter_code
_entity_poly.pdbx_strand_id
1 'polypeptide(L)'
;MKNMFLTAIVASTALVSCGTVQSLVQNTFPYTTNVLISTGVPADKEVSSTATATNVQTWVGGNNNAKIKDVRISDAKISVVSPSGGNLSALKSIKVYVSSSGTKERLVASRSPISTNAASLNLDLNDTGFLDEVVKSSGLTVRTVYELKNQTSSDMNLKIALNFSSVPAK
;
A
#
# COMPACT_ATOMS: atom_id res chain seq x y z
N MET A 1 28.34 68.51 -1.08
CA MET A 1 28.69 67.65 -2.24
C MET A 1 29.14 66.31 -1.64
N LYS A 2 28.23 65.37 -1.33
CA LYS A 2 27.40 64.51 -2.19
C LYS A 2 28.22 63.25 -2.56
N ASN A 3 27.72 62.08 -2.11
CA ASN A 3 28.07 60.68 -2.50
C ASN A 3 29.22 60.10 -1.66
N MET A 4 29.08 59.05 -0.84
CA MET A 4 28.44 57.75 -1.10
C MET A 4 27.88 57.15 0.21
N PHE A 5 26.56 57.30 0.39
CA PHE A 5 25.76 56.19 0.91
C PHE A 5 25.68 55.10 -0.17
N LEU A 6 25.28 53.89 0.23
CA LEU A 6 25.12 52.66 -0.58
C LEU A 6 26.40 51.81 -0.72
N THR A 7 26.54 50.78 0.10
CA THR A 7 25.99 49.44 -0.20
C THR A 7 26.50 48.46 0.86
N ALA A 8 25.99 48.60 2.08
CA ALA A 8 25.77 47.42 2.91
C ALA A 8 24.63 46.65 2.23
N ILE A 9 24.90 45.39 1.87
CA ILE A 9 24.01 44.31 1.36
C ILE A 9 24.83 43.54 0.32
N VAL A 10 25.76 42.72 0.80
CA VAL A 10 25.92 41.37 0.25
C VAL A 10 25.79 40.47 1.47
N ALA A 11 24.57 40.50 1.99
CA ALA A 11 24.07 39.56 2.94
C ALA A 11 24.10 38.18 2.30
N SER A 12 24.59 37.22 3.07
CA SER A 12 24.11 35.84 3.02
C SER A 12 24.28 35.20 1.66
N THR A 13 25.49 34.72 1.36
CA THR A 13 25.65 33.46 0.63
C THR A 13 24.96 32.38 1.45
N ALA A 14 23.64 32.33 1.30
CA ALA A 14 22.80 31.27 1.77
C ALA A 14 23.40 29.99 1.22
N LEU A 15 23.90 29.18 2.14
CA LEU A 15 24.08 27.75 2.00
C LEU A 15 22.76 27.17 1.49
N VAL A 16 22.54 27.23 0.18
CA VAL A 16 21.63 26.33 -0.50
C VAL A 16 22.33 24.97 -0.49
N SER A 17 22.36 24.39 0.70
CA SER A 17 22.13 22.97 0.86
C SER A 17 20.82 22.69 0.12
N CYS A 18 20.94 22.46 -1.20
CA CYS A 18 19.96 21.68 -1.90
C CYS A 18 20.02 20.34 -1.17
N GLY A 19 19.11 20.19 -0.20
CA GLY A 19 18.98 18.98 0.57
C GLY A 19 19.04 17.86 -0.43
N THR A 20 20.00 16.97 -0.25
CA THR A 20 19.97 15.66 -0.86
C THR A 20 18.65 15.05 -0.42
N VAL A 21 17.61 15.33 -1.20
CA VAL A 21 16.29 14.71 -1.12
C VAL A 21 16.62 13.24 -1.19
N GLN A 22 16.53 12.65 0.00
CA GLN A 22 17.03 11.33 0.30
C GLN A 22 16.63 10.39 -0.83
N SER A 23 17.62 9.67 -1.36
CA SER A 23 17.43 8.42 -2.11
C SER A 23 16.74 7.33 -1.27
N LEU A 24 15.79 7.69 -0.39
CA LEU A 24 14.81 6.81 0.24
C LEU A 24 13.78 6.28 -0.78
N VAL A 25 13.85 6.72 -2.04
CA VAL A 25 13.07 6.21 -3.18
C VAL A 25 13.51 4.79 -3.59
N GLN A 26 14.58 4.24 -3.03
CA GLN A 26 15.26 3.12 -3.69
C GLN A 26 14.67 1.72 -3.49
N ASN A 27 13.60 1.48 -2.72
CA ASN A 27 13.06 0.11 -2.71
C ASN A 27 11.63 -0.14 -2.25
N THR A 28 10.78 0.89 -2.14
CA THR A 28 9.38 0.68 -1.77
C THR A 28 8.49 0.63 -3.01
N PHE A 29 7.76 -0.46 -3.18
CA PHE A 29 6.87 -0.72 -4.30
C PHE A 29 5.41 -0.67 -3.82
N PRO A 30 4.68 0.42 -4.11
CA PRO A 30 3.26 0.49 -3.80
C PRO A 30 2.45 -0.33 -4.79
N TYR A 31 1.58 -1.18 -4.27
CA TYR A 31 0.55 -1.92 -4.99
C TYR A 31 -0.80 -1.50 -4.47
N THR A 32 -1.75 -1.28 -5.37
CA THR A 32 -3.11 -0.97 -4.99
C THR A 32 -4.07 -1.91 -5.70
N THR A 33 -5.08 -2.35 -4.98
CA THR A 33 -6.19 -3.09 -5.57
C THR A 33 -7.52 -2.57 -5.04
N ASN A 34 -8.55 -2.74 -5.85
CA ASN A 34 -9.92 -2.38 -5.52
C ASN A 34 -10.73 -3.66 -5.35
N VAL A 35 -11.38 -3.79 -4.19
CA VAL A 35 -12.21 -4.93 -3.83
C VAL A 35 -13.64 -4.43 -3.70
N LEU A 36 -14.54 -5.01 -4.50
CA LEU A 36 -15.96 -4.73 -4.42
C LEU A 36 -16.60 -5.69 -3.42
N ILE A 37 -17.17 -5.14 -2.36
CA ILE A 37 -18.08 -5.84 -1.45
C ILE A 37 -19.49 -5.55 -1.94
N SER A 38 -20.10 -6.54 -2.59
CA SER A 38 -21.47 -6.39 -3.09
C SER A 38 -22.50 -6.53 -1.96
N THR A 39 -23.66 -5.91 -2.16
CA THR A 39 -24.87 -6.14 -1.37
C THR A 39 -25.27 -7.62 -1.38
N GLY A 40 -25.76 -8.11 -0.25
CA GLY A 40 -26.23 -9.50 -0.12
C GLY A 40 -25.19 -10.49 0.40
N VAL A 41 -23.95 -10.06 0.69
CA VAL A 41 -23.00 -10.89 1.45
C VAL A 41 -23.59 -11.16 2.85
N PRO A 42 -23.76 -12.43 3.26
CA PRO A 42 -24.29 -12.76 4.59
C PRO A 42 -23.34 -12.29 5.69
N ALA A 43 -23.92 -11.80 6.79
CA ALA A 43 -23.17 -11.53 8.01
C ALA A 43 -22.62 -12.83 8.60
N ASP A 44 -21.52 -12.73 9.34
CA ASP A 44 -20.81 -13.84 10.01
C ASP A 44 -20.38 -14.99 9.09
N LYS A 45 -20.18 -14.71 7.80
CA LYS A 45 -19.54 -15.64 6.87
C LYS A 45 -18.27 -15.04 6.29
N GLU A 46 -17.23 -15.87 6.22
CA GLU A 46 -16.01 -15.53 5.49
C GLU A 46 -16.32 -15.53 3.98
N VAL A 47 -16.08 -14.39 3.35
CA VAL A 47 -16.15 -14.23 1.89
C VAL A 47 -14.78 -13.82 1.40
N SER A 48 -14.36 -14.40 0.28
CA SER A 48 -13.12 -14.04 -0.38
C SER A 48 -13.40 -13.32 -1.70
N SER A 49 -12.71 -12.20 -1.91
CA SER A 49 -12.64 -11.53 -3.19
C SER A 49 -11.20 -11.49 -3.67
N THR A 50 -10.99 -11.89 -4.91
CA THR A 50 -9.68 -11.85 -5.56
C THR A 50 -9.66 -10.74 -6.59
N ALA A 51 -8.63 -9.90 -6.55
CA ALA A 51 -8.45 -8.82 -7.49
C ALA A 51 -6.98 -8.73 -7.91
N THR A 52 -6.74 -8.46 -9.19
CA THR A 52 -5.39 -8.18 -9.67
C THR A 52 -4.95 -6.84 -9.12
N ALA A 53 -3.77 -6.78 -8.49
CA ALA A 53 -3.22 -5.52 -8.03
C ALA A 53 -2.54 -4.81 -9.20
N THR A 54 -2.85 -3.52 -9.33
CA THR A 54 -2.12 -2.65 -10.25
C THR A 54 -0.90 -2.15 -9.51
N ASN A 55 0.27 -2.40 -10.08
CA ASN A 55 1.52 -1.79 -9.65
C ASN A 55 1.76 -0.50 -10.43
N VAL A 56 2.25 0.53 -9.76
CA VAL A 56 2.74 1.74 -10.45
C VAL A 56 4.16 1.49 -10.97
N GLN A 57 4.42 0.32 -11.57
CA GLN A 57 5.69 -0.02 -12.21
C GLN A 57 5.81 0.65 -13.58
N THR A 58 5.48 1.93 -13.67
CA THR A 58 6.12 2.85 -14.62
C THR A 58 7.50 3.16 -14.04
N TRP A 59 8.39 2.17 -14.05
CA TRP A 59 9.76 2.34 -13.59
C TRP A 59 10.56 3.00 -14.71
N VAL A 60 11.04 4.20 -14.40
CA VAL A 60 12.10 4.93 -15.07
C VAL A 60 13.32 4.02 -15.21
N GLY A 61 13.60 3.52 -16.41
CA GLY A 61 14.80 2.75 -16.72
C GLY A 61 14.66 1.23 -16.52
N GLY A 62 14.61 0.51 -17.64
CA GLY A 62 14.32 -0.91 -17.75
C GLY A 62 15.08 -1.87 -16.81
N ASN A 63 14.40 -2.99 -16.56
CA ASN A 63 14.94 -4.29 -16.18
C ASN A 63 15.31 -4.50 -14.69
N ASN A 64 14.29 -4.58 -13.81
CA ASN A 64 14.45 -4.90 -12.38
C ASN A 64 14.44 -6.40 -12.04
N ASN A 65 14.50 -7.29 -13.03
CA ASN A 65 14.50 -8.74 -12.76
C ASN A 65 15.81 -9.24 -12.10
N ALA A 66 16.78 -8.36 -11.81
CA ALA A 66 18.14 -8.77 -11.47
C ALA A 66 18.71 -8.23 -10.14
N LYS A 67 18.04 -7.35 -9.37
CA LYS A 67 18.68 -6.66 -8.23
C LYS A 67 17.85 -6.43 -6.95
N ILE A 68 16.71 -7.10 -6.78
CA ILE A 68 15.97 -7.06 -5.51
C ILE A 68 16.02 -8.41 -4.78
N LYS A 69 16.27 -8.34 -3.47
CA LYS A 69 16.32 -9.47 -2.56
C LYS A 69 15.65 -9.07 -1.24
N ASP A 70 15.13 -10.05 -0.52
CA ASP A 70 14.57 -9.86 0.82
C ASP A 70 13.36 -8.90 0.81
N VAL A 71 12.44 -9.09 -0.14
CA VAL A 71 11.20 -8.35 -0.29
C VAL A 71 10.26 -8.68 0.87
N ARG A 72 9.79 -7.64 1.57
CA ARG A 72 8.89 -7.74 2.72
C ARG A 72 7.77 -6.73 2.63
N ILE A 73 6.64 -7.03 3.25
CA ILE A 73 5.57 -6.06 3.41
C ILE A 73 6.00 -5.02 4.45
N SER A 74 5.88 -3.74 4.12
CA SER A 74 6.25 -2.61 4.99
C SER A 74 5.05 -1.84 5.50
N ASP A 75 3.98 -1.80 4.72
CA ASP A 75 2.73 -1.16 5.13
C ASP A 75 1.55 -1.79 4.39
N ALA A 76 0.42 -1.91 5.07
CA ALA A 76 -0.82 -2.43 4.51
C ALA A 76 -1.98 -1.63 5.09
N LYS A 77 -2.70 -0.94 4.21
CA LYS A 77 -3.80 -0.05 4.57
C LYS A 77 -5.03 -0.35 3.73
N ILE A 78 -6.18 -0.39 4.40
CA ILE A 78 -7.48 -0.48 3.75
C ILE A 78 -8.21 0.85 3.88
N SER A 79 -8.98 1.20 2.86
CA SER A 79 -9.76 2.44 2.81
C SER A 79 -11.05 2.25 2.02
N VAL A 80 -12.14 2.86 2.47
CA VAL A 80 -13.40 2.90 1.73
C VAL A 80 -13.30 3.98 0.65
N VAL A 81 -13.49 3.58 -0.61
CA VAL A 81 -13.54 4.50 -1.77
C VAL A 81 -14.98 4.92 -2.05
N SER A 82 -15.91 3.97 -2.00
CA SER A 82 -17.34 4.24 -2.17
C SER A 82 -18.17 3.35 -1.26
N PRO A 83 -19.32 3.82 -0.75
CA PRO A 83 -19.87 5.17 -0.90
C PRO A 83 -19.06 6.25 -0.16
N SER A 84 -19.17 7.51 -0.59
CA SER A 84 -18.51 8.64 0.09
C SER A 84 -19.04 8.79 1.51
N GLY A 85 -18.13 8.87 2.49
CA GLY A 85 -18.50 8.85 3.91
C GLY A 85 -18.78 7.47 4.50
N GLY A 86 -18.61 6.40 3.71
CA GLY A 86 -18.65 5.02 4.20
C GLY A 86 -17.51 4.72 5.18
N ASN A 87 -17.71 3.71 6.02
CA ASN A 87 -16.74 3.30 7.04
C ASN A 87 -16.59 1.78 7.12
N LEU A 88 -15.59 1.33 7.87
CA LEU A 88 -15.24 -0.09 8.03
C LEU A 88 -16.01 -0.78 9.18
N SER A 89 -17.04 -0.15 9.75
CA SER A 89 -17.75 -0.67 10.94
C SER A 89 -18.50 -1.98 10.67
N ALA A 90 -18.90 -2.20 9.41
CA ALA A 90 -19.56 -3.41 8.95
C ALA A 90 -18.60 -4.62 8.88
N LEU A 91 -17.27 -4.40 8.84
CA LEU A 91 -16.28 -5.46 8.79
C LEU A 91 -15.96 -5.98 10.19
N LYS A 92 -15.90 -7.30 10.32
CA LYS A 92 -15.50 -8.03 11.53
C LYS A 92 -14.03 -8.37 11.50
N SER A 93 -13.58 -8.93 10.39
CA SER A 93 -12.21 -9.35 10.19
C SER A 93 -11.83 -9.20 8.71
N ILE A 94 -10.53 -9.04 8.47
CA ILE A 94 -9.96 -9.05 7.12
C ILE A 94 -8.60 -9.74 7.13
N LYS A 95 -8.33 -10.50 6.08
CA LYS A 95 -7.05 -11.17 5.82
C LYS A 95 -6.69 -10.91 4.36
N VAL A 96 -5.48 -10.44 4.12
CA VAL A 96 -4.99 -10.09 2.78
C VAL A 96 -3.87 -11.05 2.42
N TYR A 97 -4.11 -11.81 1.37
CA TYR A 97 -3.17 -12.74 0.79
C TYR A 97 -2.66 -12.17 -0.53
N VAL A 98 -1.39 -12.41 -0.83
CA VAL A 98 -0.79 -12.08 -2.11
C VAL A 98 -0.25 -13.34 -2.76
N SER A 99 -0.37 -13.39 -4.08
CA SER A 99 0.16 -14.44 -4.92
C SER A 99 0.50 -13.87 -6.29
N SER A 100 1.22 -14.65 -7.08
CA SER A 100 1.55 -14.33 -8.46
C SER A 100 1.48 -15.61 -9.28
N SER A 101 1.61 -15.50 -10.61
CA SER A 101 1.51 -16.66 -11.48
C SER A 101 2.54 -17.72 -11.10
N GLY A 102 2.06 -18.90 -10.70
CA GLY A 102 2.89 -20.04 -10.29
C GLY A 102 3.47 -19.98 -8.86
N THR A 103 3.10 -18.99 -8.03
CA THR A 103 3.61 -18.88 -6.64
C THR A 103 2.56 -19.26 -5.61
N LYS A 104 3.01 -19.67 -4.42
CA LYS A 104 2.12 -19.97 -3.28
C LYS A 104 1.55 -18.68 -2.70
N GLU A 105 0.27 -18.71 -2.32
CA GLU A 105 -0.35 -17.59 -1.61
C GLU A 105 0.30 -17.38 -0.24
N ARG A 106 0.59 -16.11 0.08
CA ARG A 106 1.19 -15.70 1.34
C ARG A 106 0.28 -14.70 2.03
N LEU A 107 -0.01 -14.92 3.31
CA LEU A 107 -0.68 -13.94 4.16
C LEU A 107 0.31 -12.80 4.44
N VAL A 108 -0.01 -11.58 4.03
CA VAL A 108 0.86 -10.40 4.25
C VAL A 108 0.32 -9.44 5.28
N ALA A 109 -0.99 -9.43 5.46
CA ALA A 109 -1.62 -8.57 6.43
C ALA A 109 -2.95 -9.14 6.88
N SER A 110 -3.32 -8.89 8.12
CA SER A 110 -4.61 -9.28 8.67
C SER A 110 -5.03 -8.33 9.77
N ARG A 111 -6.32 -8.26 10.06
CA ARG A 111 -6.84 -7.56 11.21
C ARG A 111 -8.08 -8.27 11.70
N SER A 112 -8.07 -8.69 12.96
CA SER A 112 -9.23 -9.27 13.63
C SER A 112 -9.09 -9.06 15.15
N PRO A 113 -10.07 -8.42 15.83
CA PRO A 113 -11.28 -7.82 15.29
C PRO A 113 -11.04 -6.41 14.69
N ILE A 114 -11.91 -6.02 13.75
CA ILE A 114 -12.03 -4.64 13.28
C ILE A 114 -13.15 -3.98 14.08
N SER A 115 -12.82 -2.99 14.92
CA SER A 115 -13.79 -2.25 15.75
C SER A 115 -13.70 -0.75 15.53
N THR A 116 -13.47 -0.33 14.28
CA THR A 116 -13.32 1.08 13.92
C THR A 116 -14.49 1.57 13.08
N ASN A 117 -14.86 2.83 13.29
CA ASN A 117 -15.77 3.57 12.43
C ASN A 117 -15.02 4.48 11.46
N ALA A 118 -13.70 4.33 11.34
CA ALA A 118 -12.89 5.06 10.39
C ALA A 118 -13.15 4.56 8.95
N ALA A 119 -13.01 5.47 7.99
CA ALA A 119 -13.00 5.12 6.56
C ALA A 119 -11.73 4.40 6.13
N SER A 120 -10.66 4.43 6.94
CA SER A 120 -9.42 3.72 6.67
C SER A 120 -8.81 3.12 7.93
N LEU A 121 -8.13 1.99 7.78
CA LEU A 121 -7.47 1.27 8.87
C LEU A 121 -6.17 0.64 8.37
N ASN A 122 -5.14 0.69 9.20
CA ASN A 122 -3.91 -0.06 8.97
C ASN A 122 -4.08 -1.50 9.49
N LEU A 123 -3.60 -2.45 8.70
CA LEU A 123 -3.66 -3.87 9.03
C LEU A 123 -2.41 -4.30 9.80
N ASP A 124 -2.55 -5.38 10.57
CA ASP A 124 -1.41 -6.00 11.24
C ASP A 124 -0.60 -6.78 10.20
N LEU A 125 0.65 -6.37 10.01
CA LEU A 125 1.55 -6.97 9.02
C LEU A 125 1.98 -8.37 9.45
N ASN A 126 2.06 -9.26 8.49
CA ASN A 126 2.58 -10.60 8.67
C ASN A 126 3.90 -10.73 7.88
N ASP A 127 5.03 -10.58 8.59
CA ASP A 127 6.39 -10.66 8.03
C ASP A 127 6.99 -12.08 8.13
N THR A 128 6.17 -13.13 8.00
CA THR A 128 6.64 -14.52 8.18
C THR A 128 7.38 -15.09 6.97
N GLY A 129 7.69 -14.29 5.96
CA GLY A 129 8.49 -14.76 4.83
C GLY A 129 8.78 -13.72 3.77
N PHE A 130 9.79 -14.03 2.95
CA PHE A 130 10.16 -13.21 1.81
C PHE A 130 9.16 -13.38 0.66
N LEU A 131 8.80 -12.25 0.05
CA LEU A 131 7.88 -12.17 -1.08
C LEU A 131 8.62 -12.07 -2.42
N ASP A 132 9.92 -12.39 -2.42
CA ASP A 132 10.81 -12.33 -3.59
C ASP A 132 10.21 -13.00 -4.81
N GLU A 133 9.73 -14.24 -4.67
CA GLU A 133 9.12 -15.01 -5.75
C GLU A 133 7.84 -14.36 -6.27
N VAL A 134 7.05 -13.78 -5.36
CA VAL A 134 5.77 -13.17 -5.67
C VAL A 134 5.95 -11.85 -6.43
N VAL A 135 6.89 -11.00 -5.99
CA VAL A 135 7.15 -9.69 -6.58
C VAL A 135 8.02 -9.75 -7.84
N LYS A 136 8.87 -10.78 -7.99
CA LYS A 136 9.61 -11.04 -9.24
C LYS A 136 8.73 -11.60 -10.34
N SER A 137 7.61 -12.22 -10.00
CA SER A 137 6.67 -12.78 -10.98
C SER A 137 5.69 -11.71 -11.48
N SER A 138 5.32 -11.78 -12.76
CA SER A 138 4.39 -10.86 -13.40
C SER A 138 2.94 -11.17 -13.01
N GLY A 139 2.17 -10.15 -12.61
CA GLY A 139 0.75 -10.32 -12.31
C GLY A 139 0.46 -10.61 -10.84
N LEU A 140 0.77 -9.64 -9.96
CA LEU A 140 0.43 -9.73 -8.55
C LEU A 140 -1.09 -9.82 -8.37
N THR A 141 -1.54 -10.90 -7.76
CA THR A 141 -2.93 -11.14 -7.40
C THR A 141 -3.09 -10.97 -5.91
N VAL A 142 -4.10 -10.21 -5.51
CA VAL A 142 -4.43 -9.96 -4.10
C VAL A 142 -5.76 -10.62 -3.80
N ARG A 143 -5.74 -11.61 -2.92
CA ARG A 143 -6.94 -12.27 -2.41
C ARG A 143 -7.25 -11.73 -1.03
N THR A 144 -8.41 -11.11 -0.90
CA THR A 144 -8.88 -10.52 0.35
C THR A 144 -10.00 -11.38 0.89
N VAL A 145 -9.80 -11.95 2.07
CA VAL A 145 -10.84 -12.65 2.83
C VAL A 145 -11.37 -11.68 3.87
N TYR A 146 -12.67 -11.42 3.87
CA TYR A 146 -13.33 -10.55 4.82
C TYR A 146 -14.56 -11.22 5.41
N GLU A 147 -14.89 -10.85 6.63
CA GLU A 147 -16.10 -11.28 7.33
C GLU A 147 -16.87 -10.02 7.73
N LEU A 148 -18.18 -10.01 7.49
CA LEU A 148 -19.04 -8.89 7.84
C LEU A 148 -19.73 -9.15 9.18
N LYS A 149 -19.79 -8.14 10.07
CA LYS A 149 -20.63 -8.18 11.28
C LYS A 149 -22.10 -8.00 10.94
N ASN A 150 -22.38 -7.18 9.93
CA ASN A 150 -23.71 -6.81 9.49
C ASN A 150 -23.74 -6.85 7.96
N GLN A 151 -24.88 -7.22 7.37
CA GLN A 151 -25.05 -7.15 5.93
C GLN A 151 -24.91 -5.71 5.44
N THR A 152 -24.19 -5.53 4.33
CA THR A 152 -24.05 -4.22 3.69
C THR A 152 -25.33 -3.87 2.92
N SER A 153 -25.91 -2.70 3.22
CA SER A 153 -27.11 -2.21 2.51
C SER A 153 -26.80 -1.61 1.13
N SER A 154 -25.53 -1.42 0.81
CA SER A 154 -25.06 -0.87 -0.47
C SER A 154 -23.70 -1.45 -0.84
N ASP A 155 -23.39 -1.48 -2.13
CA ASP A 155 -22.10 -1.94 -2.63
C ASP A 155 -20.99 -1.02 -2.10
N MET A 156 -19.95 -1.62 -1.52
CA MET A 156 -18.82 -0.90 -0.94
C MET A 156 -17.56 -1.24 -1.72
N ASN A 157 -16.86 -0.23 -2.22
CA ASN A 157 -15.56 -0.39 -2.87
C ASN A 157 -14.47 -0.09 -1.86
N LEU A 158 -13.64 -1.08 -1.57
CA LEU A 158 -12.48 -0.96 -0.71
C LEU A 158 -11.22 -0.86 -1.55
N LYS A 159 -10.40 0.15 -1.28
CA LYS A 159 -9.04 0.23 -1.77
C LYS A 159 -8.09 -0.35 -0.73
N ILE A 160 -7.32 -1.32 -1.17
CA ILE A 160 -6.25 -1.94 -0.40
C ILE A 160 -4.94 -1.41 -0.99
N ALA A 161 -4.17 -0.71 -0.16
CA ALA A 161 -2.84 -0.23 -0.48
C ALA A 161 -1.82 -1.09 0.27
N LEU A 162 -0.93 -1.73 -0.46
CA LEU A 162 0.15 -2.56 0.05
C LEU A 162 1.48 -1.94 -0.39
N ASN A 163 2.37 -1.69 0.55
CA ASN A 163 3.71 -1.21 0.26
C ASN A 163 4.70 -2.31 0.60
N PHE A 164 5.42 -2.80 -0.41
CA PHE A 164 6.52 -3.74 -0.20
C PHE A 164 7.82 -2.97 -0.17
N SER A 165 8.75 -3.31 0.72
CA SER A 165 10.13 -2.87 0.62
C SER A 165 11.01 -4.04 0.23
N SER A 166 12.18 -3.77 -0.30
CA SER A 166 13.22 -4.80 -0.45
C SER A 166 14.59 -4.27 -0.08
N VAL A 167 15.60 -5.13 -0.10
CA VAL A 167 17.00 -4.76 0.08
C VAL A 167 17.71 -4.86 -1.28
N PRO A 168 18.59 -3.90 -1.62
CA PRO A 168 19.39 -4.00 -2.84
C PRO A 168 20.23 -5.29 -2.81
N ALA A 169 20.12 -6.11 -3.85
CA ALA A 169 21.02 -7.24 -4.01
C ALA A 169 22.41 -6.71 -4.39
N LYS A 170 23.42 -6.99 -3.55
CA LYS A 170 24.83 -6.68 -3.82
C LYS A 170 25.33 -7.41 -5.07
#